data_AF-A0A2T7ULW1-F1
#
_entry.id   AF-A0A2T7ULW1-F1
#
_cell.length_a   1.000
_cell.length_b   1.000
_cell.length_c   1.000
_cell.angle_alpha   90.00
_cell.angle_beta   90.00
_cell.angle_gamma   90.00
#
_symmetry.space_group_name_H-M   'P 1'
#
loop_
_entity.id
_entity.type
_entity.pdbx_description
1 polymer ?
#
loop_
_entity_poly.entity_id
_entity_poly.type
_entity_poly.pdbx_seq_one_letter_code
_entity_poly.pdbx_strand_id
1 'polypeptide(L)'
;MRLIHAAALAGALALSGCIDVDMTATIDGADHATVSGHMAVQRQMLDMMGGGEAFCPAEEGGTLTTTETEARCDVRTEGSFAEVFESDPGQPSPTAVDLGDGTVRVTFPLGDMGAQTEEMRADPQAAAMMRPMLEGHTFTIRIAGAEVISSNGTIAEDGRSASFSFNLVDMLDPNLSLPETFETIVRY
;
A
#
# COMPACT_ATOMS: atom_id res chain seq x y z
N MET A 1 11.62 -36.36 -18.32
CA MET A 1 12.88 -35.82 -17.78
C MET A 1 13.47 -34.85 -18.79
N ARG A 2 13.18 -33.56 -18.64
CA ARG A 2 13.99 -32.41 -19.12
C ARG A 2 13.46 -31.19 -18.39
N LEU A 3 14.28 -30.76 -17.44
CA LEU A 3 14.09 -29.59 -16.59
C LEU A 3 14.23 -28.33 -17.43
N ILE A 4 13.25 -27.44 -17.37
CA ILE A 4 13.45 -26.00 -17.62
C ILE A 4 12.93 -25.29 -16.38
N HIS A 5 13.80 -25.15 -15.39
CA HIS A 5 13.65 -24.23 -14.27
C HIS A 5 14.13 -22.86 -14.76
N ALA A 6 13.21 -21.99 -15.15
CA ALA A 6 13.52 -20.60 -15.50
C ALA A 6 12.26 -19.73 -15.38
N ALA A 7 11.79 -19.49 -14.14
CA ALA A 7 10.85 -18.42 -13.82
C ALA A 7 10.81 -18.16 -12.30
N ALA A 8 11.98 -18.01 -11.67
CA ALA A 8 12.10 -17.75 -10.22
C ALA A 8 12.92 -16.49 -9.93
N LEU A 9 12.87 -15.49 -10.82
CA LEU A 9 13.72 -14.29 -10.76
C LEU A 9 12.94 -13.02 -11.14
N ALA A 10 11.76 -12.83 -10.53
CA ALA A 10 10.99 -11.59 -10.63
C ALA A 10 10.37 -11.11 -9.30
N GLY A 11 10.52 -11.88 -8.20
CA GLY A 11 9.81 -11.60 -6.94
C GLY A 11 10.58 -10.79 -5.90
N ALA A 12 11.85 -10.43 -6.13
CA ALA A 12 12.71 -9.82 -5.09
C ALA A 12 13.15 -8.37 -5.39
N LEU A 13 12.66 -7.75 -6.47
CA LEU A 13 12.97 -6.36 -6.83
C LEU A 13 11.75 -5.42 -6.83
N ALA A 14 10.57 -5.93 -6.47
CA ALA A 14 9.33 -5.17 -6.58
C ALA A 14 8.99 -4.29 -5.36
N LEU A 15 9.65 -4.48 -4.21
CA LEU A 15 9.33 -3.71 -2.99
C LEU A 15 10.19 -2.46 -2.75
N SER A 16 11.22 -2.19 -3.57
CA SER A 16 12.07 -0.99 -3.42
C SER A 16 11.67 0.15 -4.36
N GLY A 17 10.45 0.13 -4.88
CA GLY A 17 10.04 0.90 -6.05
C GLY A 17 8.98 1.97 -5.83
N CYS A 18 8.52 2.25 -4.61
CA CYS A 18 7.56 3.35 -4.36
C CYS A 18 8.16 4.33 -3.37
N ILE A 19 8.48 5.53 -3.87
CA ILE A 19 9.17 6.58 -3.14
C ILE A 19 8.21 7.22 -2.13
N ASP A 20 6.91 7.32 -2.41
CA ASP A 20 5.92 7.61 -1.37
C ASP A 20 4.63 6.88 -1.71
N VAL A 21 4.00 6.27 -0.71
CA VAL A 21 2.72 5.59 -0.85
C VAL A 21 1.72 6.27 0.06
N ASP A 22 0.74 6.92 -0.54
CA ASP A 22 -0.43 7.45 0.15
C ASP A 22 -1.67 6.86 -0.51
N MET A 23 -2.37 6.01 0.23
CA MET A 23 -3.58 5.34 -0.22
C MET A 23 -4.74 5.69 0.71
N THR A 24 -5.89 5.95 0.11
CA THR A 24 -7.15 6.19 0.81
C THR A 24 -8.21 5.24 0.25
N ALA A 25 -8.74 4.38 1.12
CA ALA A 25 -9.95 3.61 0.87
C ALA A 25 -11.15 4.38 1.44
N THR A 26 -12.05 4.83 0.58
CA THR A 26 -13.31 5.48 0.96
C THR A 26 -14.43 4.47 0.87
N ILE A 27 -15.10 4.19 1.98
CA ILE A 27 -16.26 3.31 2.02
C ILE A 27 -17.51 4.14 1.79
N ASP A 28 -18.27 3.79 0.76
CA ASP A 28 -19.44 4.55 0.30
C ASP A 28 -20.71 3.66 0.18
N GLY A 29 -20.59 2.38 0.52
CA GLY A 29 -21.70 1.43 0.57
C GLY A 29 -21.42 0.22 1.46
N ALA A 30 -22.41 -0.66 1.58
CA ALA A 30 -22.31 -1.93 2.32
C ALA A 30 -21.29 -2.91 1.68
N ASP A 31 -21.07 -2.78 0.38
CA ASP A 31 -20.13 -3.59 -0.40
C ASP A 31 -19.56 -2.73 -1.54
N HIS A 32 -19.21 -1.48 -1.25
CA HIS A 32 -18.69 -0.58 -2.27
C HIS A 32 -17.69 0.39 -1.66
N ALA A 33 -16.56 0.52 -2.35
CA ALA A 33 -15.51 1.44 -1.98
C ALA A 33 -14.84 2.06 -3.20
N THR A 34 -14.31 3.24 -2.96
CA THR A 34 -13.36 3.90 -3.84
C THR A 34 -11.98 3.81 -3.20
N VAL A 35 -11.03 3.18 -3.88
CA VAL A 35 -9.61 3.24 -3.52
C VAL A 35 -8.95 4.29 -4.40
N SER A 36 -8.32 5.28 -3.77
CA SER A 36 -7.53 6.27 -4.47
C SER A 36 -6.20 6.47 -3.78
N GLY A 37 -5.13 6.66 -4.54
CA GLY A 37 -3.83 6.90 -3.96
C GLY A 37 -2.85 7.39 -4.99
N HIS A 38 -1.62 7.55 -4.58
CA HIS A 38 -0.53 7.86 -5.49
C HIS A 38 0.76 7.17 -5.09
N MET A 39 1.55 6.93 -6.12
CA MET A 39 2.90 6.39 -6.03
C MET A 39 3.82 7.28 -6.85
N ALA A 40 4.96 7.64 -6.30
CA ALA A 40 5.99 8.40 -7.01
C ALA A 40 7.27 7.59 -7.15
N VAL A 41 8.02 7.80 -8.23
CA VAL A 41 9.33 7.22 -8.50
C VAL A 41 10.25 8.20 -9.21
N GLN A 42 11.55 8.03 -9.08
CA GLN A 42 12.51 8.79 -9.89
C GLN A 42 12.41 8.37 -11.36
N ARG A 43 12.60 9.31 -12.28
CA ARG A 43 12.54 9.07 -13.73
C ARG A 43 13.46 7.96 -14.21
N GLN A 44 14.67 7.89 -13.67
CA GLN A 44 15.63 6.83 -14.00
C GLN A 44 15.13 5.44 -13.54
N MET A 45 14.39 5.39 -12.43
CA MET A 45 13.78 4.16 -11.92
C MET A 45 12.65 3.69 -12.84
N LEU A 46 11.80 4.61 -13.30
CA LEU A 46 10.74 4.30 -14.27
C LEU A 46 11.29 3.62 -15.53
N ASP A 47 12.38 4.16 -16.08
CA ASP A 47 13.03 3.61 -17.28
C ASP A 47 13.58 2.18 -17.03
N MET A 48 14.03 1.88 -15.81
CA MET A 48 14.46 0.52 -15.42
C MET A 48 13.29 -0.45 -15.20
N MET A 49 12.14 0.04 -14.75
CA MET A 49 10.92 -0.75 -14.50
C MET A 49 10.17 -1.16 -15.78
N GLY A 50 10.67 -0.75 -16.96
CA GLY A 50 10.02 -1.02 -18.25
C GLY A 50 9.11 0.10 -18.74
N GLY A 51 9.11 1.26 -18.06
CA GLY A 51 8.44 2.47 -18.50
C GLY A 51 7.08 2.73 -17.84
N GLY A 52 6.40 3.77 -18.34
CA GLY A 52 5.18 4.33 -17.78
C GLY A 52 4.01 3.36 -17.64
N GLU A 53 3.77 2.54 -18.67
CA GLU A 53 2.61 1.64 -18.73
C GLU A 53 2.74 0.47 -17.75
N ALA A 54 3.97 -0.02 -17.51
CA ALA A 54 4.24 -1.06 -16.53
C ALA A 54 4.16 -0.56 -15.08
N PHE A 55 4.46 0.73 -14.85
CA PHE A 55 4.39 1.36 -13.53
C PHE A 55 2.99 1.90 -13.19
N CYS A 56 2.24 2.35 -14.20
CA CYS A 56 0.95 2.99 -14.02
C CYS A 56 -0.04 2.53 -15.10
N PRO A 57 -0.58 1.31 -14.98
CA PRO A 57 -1.51 0.77 -15.96
C PRO A 57 -2.81 1.57 -15.95
N ALA A 58 -3.21 2.10 -17.10
CA ALA A 58 -4.47 2.86 -17.22
C ALA A 58 -5.70 1.97 -17.01
N GLU A 59 -5.58 0.67 -17.28
CA GLU A 59 -6.64 -0.32 -17.06
C GLU A 59 -6.93 -0.58 -15.58
N GLU A 60 -5.96 -0.29 -14.69
CA GLU A 60 -6.11 -0.36 -13.24
C GLU A 60 -6.52 0.99 -12.62
N GLY A 61 -6.96 1.95 -13.44
CA GLY A 61 -7.33 3.29 -12.98
C GLY A 61 -6.14 4.24 -12.78
N GLY A 62 -4.97 3.89 -13.31
CA GLY A 62 -3.75 4.68 -13.22
C GLY A 62 -3.73 5.88 -14.18
N THR A 63 -3.25 7.02 -13.68
CA THR A 63 -2.93 8.22 -14.46
C THR A 63 -1.49 8.62 -14.19
N LEU A 64 -0.64 8.50 -15.21
CA LEU A 64 0.78 8.82 -15.11
C LEU A 64 1.05 10.30 -15.38
N THR A 65 1.73 10.96 -14.45
CA THR A 65 2.28 12.31 -14.60
C THR A 65 3.81 12.24 -14.48
N THR A 66 4.54 12.82 -15.43
CA THR A 66 6.01 12.83 -15.39
C THR A 66 6.56 14.25 -15.38
N THR A 67 7.57 14.48 -14.55
CA THR A 67 8.42 15.68 -14.54
C THR A 67 9.82 15.33 -15.07
N GLU A 68 10.76 16.28 -15.01
CA GLU A 68 12.16 16.00 -15.41
C GLU A 68 12.85 14.98 -14.48
N THR A 69 12.44 14.92 -13.21
CA THR A 69 13.13 14.13 -12.17
C THR A 69 12.28 12.99 -11.62
N GLU A 70 10.96 13.09 -11.72
CA GLU A 70 10.00 12.21 -11.05
C GLU A 70 8.89 11.76 -12.00
N ALA A 71 8.36 10.56 -11.77
CA ALA A 71 7.12 10.07 -12.33
C ALA A 71 6.16 9.71 -11.20
N ARG A 72 4.92 10.17 -11.29
CA ARG A 72 3.85 9.95 -10.32
C ARG A 72 2.71 9.21 -11.01
N CYS A 73 2.30 8.09 -10.44
CA CYS A 73 1.07 7.41 -10.80
C CYS A 73 0.00 7.75 -9.77
N ASP A 74 -1.07 8.40 -10.21
CA ASP A 74 -2.29 8.55 -9.42
C ASP A 74 -3.24 7.41 -9.79
N VAL A 75 -3.65 6.60 -8.81
CA VAL A 75 -4.57 5.47 -9.03
C VAL A 75 -5.91 5.82 -8.42
N ARG A 76 -6.98 5.53 -9.16
CA ARG A 76 -8.35 5.57 -8.63
C ARG A 76 -9.18 4.43 -9.21
N THR A 77 -9.65 3.57 -8.32
CA THR A 77 -10.49 2.42 -8.65
C THR A 77 -11.73 2.45 -7.77
N GLU A 78 -12.87 2.08 -8.33
CA GLU A 78 -14.17 2.11 -7.67
C GLU A 78 -14.92 0.83 -8.04
N GLY A 79 -15.55 0.20 -7.05
CA GLY A 79 -16.24 -1.08 -7.23
C GLY A 79 -16.56 -1.75 -5.90
N SER A 80 -16.88 -3.04 -5.98
CA SER A 80 -17.13 -3.87 -4.79
C SER A 80 -15.88 -4.07 -3.95
N PHE A 81 -16.03 -4.44 -2.67
CA PHE A 81 -14.86 -4.76 -1.84
C PHE A 81 -14.01 -5.89 -2.42
N ALA A 82 -14.66 -6.86 -3.07
CA ALA A 82 -13.96 -7.98 -3.71
C ALA A 82 -13.11 -7.54 -4.91
N GLU A 83 -13.51 -6.48 -5.62
CA GLU A 83 -12.78 -5.97 -6.78
C GLU A 83 -11.67 -4.99 -6.37
N VAL A 84 -11.98 -4.04 -5.48
CA VAL A 84 -11.05 -2.93 -5.16
C VAL A 84 -10.01 -3.27 -4.10
N PHE A 85 -10.23 -4.34 -3.32
CA PHE A 85 -9.23 -4.87 -2.40
C PHE A 85 -8.56 -6.15 -2.89
N GLU A 86 -8.83 -6.57 -4.13
CA GLU A 86 -8.09 -7.67 -4.74
C GLU A 86 -6.59 -7.33 -4.76
N SER A 87 -5.75 -8.30 -4.42
CA SER A 87 -4.29 -8.17 -4.47
C SER A 87 -3.68 -9.47 -4.95
N ASP A 88 -2.49 -9.40 -5.55
CA ASP A 88 -1.83 -10.60 -6.04
C ASP A 88 -1.54 -11.61 -4.91
N PRO A 89 -1.52 -12.92 -5.22
CA PRO A 89 -1.17 -13.95 -4.26
C PRO A 89 0.17 -13.66 -3.56
N GLY A 90 0.13 -13.49 -2.24
CA GLY A 90 1.29 -13.20 -1.40
C GLY A 90 1.49 -11.74 -1.04
N GLN A 91 0.62 -10.83 -1.51
CA GLN A 91 0.60 -9.43 -1.08
C GLN A 91 -0.43 -9.19 0.04
N PRO A 92 -0.15 -8.30 1.01
CA PRO A 92 -1.11 -7.93 2.03
C PRO A 92 -2.29 -7.19 1.39
N SER A 93 -3.50 -7.70 1.61
CA SER A 93 -4.75 -7.16 1.06
C SER A 93 -5.66 -6.67 2.19
N PRO A 94 -6.26 -5.47 2.07
CA PRO A 94 -7.30 -5.05 2.99
C PRO A 94 -8.52 -5.95 2.89
N THR A 95 -9.25 -6.10 4.00
CA THR A 95 -10.57 -6.75 4.00
C THR A 95 -11.61 -5.77 4.53
N ALA A 96 -12.83 -5.85 4.00
CA ALA A 96 -13.96 -5.08 4.49
C ALA A 96 -15.19 -5.98 4.70
N VAL A 97 -15.90 -5.73 5.79
CA VAL A 97 -17.07 -6.52 6.20
C VAL A 97 -18.18 -5.56 6.66
N ASP A 98 -19.34 -5.62 5.99
CA ASP A 98 -20.56 -4.98 6.45
C ASP A 98 -21.03 -5.58 7.79
N LEU A 99 -21.32 -4.72 8.76
CA LEU A 99 -21.83 -5.11 10.07
C LEU A 99 -23.36 -5.05 10.14
N GLY A 100 -24.03 -4.55 9.09
CA GLY A 100 -25.48 -4.57 8.93
C GLY A 100 -26.24 -3.42 9.60
N ASP A 101 -25.54 -2.47 10.23
CA ASP A 101 -26.09 -1.28 10.89
C ASP A 101 -25.70 0.03 10.18
N GLY A 102 -25.36 -0.09 8.88
CA GLY A 102 -24.80 1.00 8.09
C GLY A 102 -23.34 1.29 8.42
N THR A 103 -22.62 0.32 9.01
CA THR A 103 -21.20 0.42 9.28
C THR A 103 -20.43 -0.74 8.67
N VAL A 104 -19.20 -0.46 8.26
CA VAL A 104 -18.27 -1.42 7.69
C VAL A 104 -17.02 -1.43 8.54
N ARG A 105 -16.55 -2.62 8.89
CA ARG A 105 -15.21 -2.81 9.45
C ARG A 105 -14.24 -3.03 8.30
N VAL A 106 -13.20 -2.21 8.24
CA VAL A 106 -12.07 -2.36 7.32
C VAL A 106 -10.84 -2.75 8.13
N THR A 107 -10.12 -3.76 7.67
CA THR A 107 -8.92 -4.29 8.33
C THR A 107 -7.80 -4.43 7.33
N PHE A 108 -6.66 -3.81 7.62
CA PHE A 108 -5.43 -3.92 6.84
C PHE A 108 -4.38 -4.75 7.59
N PRO A 109 -3.79 -5.80 6.99
CA PRO A 109 -2.85 -6.70 7.66
C PRO A 109 -1.42 -6.14 7.67
N LEU A 110 -1.13 -5.24 8.62
CA LEU A 110 0.19 -4.63 8.78
C LEU A 110 1.28 -5.62 9.24
N GLY A 111 0.90 -6.69 9.95
CA GLY A 111 1.83 -7.73 10.39
C GLY A 111 2.52 -8.45 9.24
N ASP A 112 1.81 -8.68 8.14
CA ASP A 112 2.34 -9.35 6.94
C ASP A 112 3.41 -8.48 6.25
N MET A 113 3.25 -7.16 6.26
CA MET A 113 4.29 -6.22 5.79
C MET A 113 5.54 -6.29 6.68
N GLY A 114 5.35 -6.35 8.00
CA GLY A 114 6.45 -6.45 8.96
C GLY A 114 7.29 -7.72 8.73
N ALA A 115 6.65 -8.86 8.48
CA ALA A 115 7.34 -10.13 8.24
C ALA A 115 8.23 -10.09 6.98
N GLN A 116 7.76 -9.48 5.89
CA GLN A 116 8.56 -9.31 4.66
C GLN A 116 9.83 -8.48 4.92
N THR A 117 9.73 -7.46 5.77
CA THR A 117 10.89 -6.63 6.13
C THR A 117 11.83 -7.30 7.13
N GLU A 118 11.40 -8.31 7.87
CA GLU A 118 12.27 -9.06 8.78
C GLU A 118 13.35 -9.84 8.02
N GLU A 119 12.97 -10.47 6.90
CA GLU A 119 13.92 -11.13 6.00
C GLU A 119 14.96 -10.14 5.45
N MET A 120 14.51 -8.94 5.08
CA MET A 120 15.38 -7.85 4.61
C MET A 120 16.31 -7.32 5.70
N ARG A 121 15.84 -7.21 6.95
CA ARG A 121 16.66 -6.80 8.11
C ARG A 121 17.71 -7.84 8.48
N ALA A 122 17.46 -9.12 8.20
CA ALA A 122 18.38 -10.20 8.53
C ALA A 122 19.69 -10.15 7.72
N ASP A 123 19.71 -9.45 6.58
CA ASP A 123 20.92 -9.18 5.79
C ASP A 123 21.42 -7.73 5.98
N PRO A 124 22.52 -7.52 6.72
CA PRO A 124 23.09 -6.18 6.96
C PRO A 124 23.54 -5.47 5.68
N GLN A 125 23.94 -6.21 4.64
CA GLN A 125 24.35 -5.62 3.36
C GLN A 125 23.14 -5.10 2.59
N ALA A 126 22.04 -5.87 2.55
CA ALA A 126 20.80 -5.45 1.94
C ALA A 126 20.20 -4.23 2.65
N ALA A 127 20.13 -4.25 3.98
CA ALA A 127 19.63 -3.13 4.77
C ALA A 127 20.45 -1.83 4.56
N ALA A 128 21.78 -1.93 4.47
CA ALA A 128 22.65 -0.79 4.21
C ALA A 128 22.46 -0.19 2.81
N MET A 129 22.17 -1.03 1.81
CA MET A 129 21.88 -0.58 0.45
C MET A 129 20.50 0.08 0.33
N MET A 130 19.50 -0.40 1.07
CA MET A 130 18.12 0.09 0.98
C MET A 130 17.83 1.32 1.85
N ARG A 131 18.56 1.50 2.95
CA ARG A 131 18.41 2.69 3.81
C ARG A 131 18.31 4.01 3.04
N PRO A 132 19.24 4.38 2.14
CA PRO A 132 19.13 5.63 1.38
C PRO A 132 17.94 5.69 0.42
N MET A 133 17.33 4.54 0.08
CA MET A 133 16.13 4.47 -0.75
C MET A 133 14.83 4.59 0.04
N LEU A 134 14.86 4.40 1.36
CA LEU A 134 13.69 4.51 2.26
C LEU A 134 13.73 5.80 3.09
N GLU A 135 14.88 6.46 3.17
CA GLU A 135 15.04 7.72 3.90
C GLU A 135 14.19 8.83 3.29
N GLY A 136 13.41 9.51 4.13
CA GLY A 136 12.52 10.60 3.71
C GLY A 136 11.17 10.16 3.15
N HIS A 137 10.91 8.85 3.11
CA HIS A 137 9.73 8.27 2.49
C HIS A 137 8.74 7.72 3.51
N THR A 138 7.46 7.93 3.23
CA THR A 138 6.37 7.57 4.16
C THR A 138 5.41 6.59 3.51
N PHE A 139 4.95 5.64 4.31
CA PHE A 139 3.80 4.81 3.99
C PHE A 139 2.61 5.31 4.77
N THR A 140 1.52 5.66 4.07
CA THR A 140 0.26 6.10 4.68
C THR A 140 -0.91 5.34 4.08
N ILE A 141 -1.70 4.71 4.95
CA ILE A 141 -3.03 4.19 4.62
C ILE A 141 -4.06 5.02 5.36
N ARG A 142 -5.14 5.37 4.65
CA ARG A 142 -6.31 6.05 5.18
C ARG A 142 -7.57 5.27 4.87
N ILE A 143 -8.44 5.17 5.85
CA ILE A 143 -9.79 4.63 5.71
C ILE A 143 -10.75 5.78 5.98
N ALA A 144 -11.64 6.07 5.02
CA ALA A 144 -12.59 7.16 5.07
C ALA A 144 -14.03 6.66 4.89
N GLY A 145 -14.98 7.44 5.39
CA GLY A 145 -16.42 7.21 5.25
C GLY A 145 -17.20 8.45 5.64
N ALA A 146 -18.51 8.29 5.90
CA ALA A 146 -19.35 9.35 6.45
C ALA A 146 -18.94 9.76 7.88
N GLU A 147 -18.51 8.78 8.70
CA GLU A 147 -18.06 8.98 10.08
C GLU A 147 -17.19 7.80 10.52
N VAL A 148 -16.11 8.05 11.26
CA VAL A 148 -15.31 7.01 11.92
C VAL A 148 -15.93 6.69 13.28
N ILE A 149 -16.38 5.44 13.45
CA ILE A 149 -16.95 4.94 14.71
C ILE A 149 -15.85 4.53 15.68
N SER A 150 -14.83 3.84 15.18
CA SER A 150 -13.65 3.46 15.97
C SER A 150 -12.46 3.19 15.06
N SER A 151 -11.25 3.45 15.55
CA SER A 151 -10.02 3.07 14.87
C SER A 151 -8.92 2.81 15.88
N ASN A 152 -7.98 1.93 15.53
CA ASN A 152 -6.71 1.80 16.25
C ASN A 152 -5.57 2.67 15.66
N GLY A 153 -5.88 3.50 14.64
CA GLY A 153 -4.98 4.51 14.09
C GLY A 153 -5.33 5.94 14.53
N THR A 154 -4.84 6.91 13.78
CA THR A 154 -5.06 8.34 14.04
C THR A 154 -6.32 8.83 13.32
N ILE A 155 -7.34 9.22 14.07
CA ILE A 155 -8.59 9.80 13.53
C ILE A 155 -8.37 11.28 13.18
N ALA A 156 -8.81 11.71 12.01
CA ALA A 156 -8.75 13.10 11.57
C ALA A 156 -9.67 14.00 12.42
N GLU A 157 -9.36 15.30 12.48
CA GLU A 157 -10.12 16.27 13.29
C GLU A 157 -11.61 16.36 12.90
N ASP A 158 -11.93 16.10 11.63
CA ASP A 158 -13.30 16.11 11.13
C ASP A 158 -14.06 14.80 11.41
N GLY A 159 -13.40 13.79 11.98
CA GLY A 159 -13.98 12.51 12.34
C GLY A 159 -14.36 11.62 11.16
N ARG A 160 -13.95 11.94 9.93
CA ARG A 160 -14.39 11.23 8.72
C ARG A 160 -13.36 10.28 8.13
N SER A 161 -12.14 10.30 8.64
CA SER A 161 -11.11 9.35 8.26
C SER A 161 -10.22 8.97 9.43
N ALA A 162 -9.65 7.78 9.35
CA ALA A 162 -8.56 7.33 10.20
C ALA A 162 -7.37 6.94 9.33
N SER A 163 -6.15 7.19 9.82
CA SER A 163 -4.94 6.82 9.11
C SER A 163 -3.91 6.12 9.99
N PHE A 164 -3.13 5.27 9.35
CA PHE A 164 -1.90 4.72 9.88
C PHE A 164 -0.75 5.14 8.97
N SER A 165 0.29 5.72 9.58
CA SER A 165 1.46 6.23 8.85
C SER A 165 2.74 5.90 9.60
N PHE A 166 3.79 5.55 8.85
CA PHE A 166 5.14 5.36 9.39
C PHE A 166 6.19 5.71 8.33
N ASN A 167 7.40 6.07 8.76
CA ASN A 167 8.51 6.27 7.83
C ASN A 167 9.03 4.91 7.38
N LEU A 168 9.23 4.72 6.08
CA LEU A 168 9.71 3.46 5.54
C LEU A 168 11.08 3.06 6.11
N VAL A 169 11.95 4.05 6.40
CA VAL A 169 13.26 3.78 7.02
C VAL A 169 13.16 3.13 8.40
N ASP A 170 12.06 3.34 9.13
CA ASP A 170 11.85 2.77 10.45
C ASP A 170 11.65 1.25 10.35
N MET A 171 11.23 0.72 9.19
CA MET A 171 11.12 -0.73 8.96
C MET A 171 12.46 -1.46 9.02
N LEU A 172 13.58 -0.74 8.92
CA LEU A 172 14.92 -1.29 9.10
C LEU A 172 15.36 -1.34 10.57
N ASP A 173 14.60 -0.74 11.50
CA ASP A 173 14.88 -0.83 12.94
C ASP A 173 14.44 -2.21 13.48
N PRO A 174 15.36 -3.01 14.05
CA PRO A 174 14.99 -4.29 14.65
C PRO A 174 14.03 -4.18 15.85
N ASN A 175 13.83 -2.98 16.39
CA ASN A 175 12.91 -2.71 17.50
C ASN A 175 11.55 -2.17 17.03
N LEU A 176 11.35 -1.95 15.71
CA LEU A 176 10.05 -1.54 15.21
C LEU A 176 9.03 -2.66 15.45
N SER A 177 7.96 -2.33 16.17
CA SER A 177 6.80 -3.19 16.33
C SER A 177 5.61 -2.53 15.63
N LEU A 178 5.22 -3.06 14.48
CA LEU A 178 3.96 -2.72 13.85
C LEU A 178 2.81 -3.49 14.52
N PRO A 179 1.59 -2.92 14.62
CA PRO A 179 0.43 -3.70 15.02
C PRO A 179 0.15 -4.80 13.99
N GLU A 180 -0.49 -5.89 14.41
CA GLU A 180 -0.86 -6.98 13.49
C GLU A 180 -1.82 -6.47 12.40
N THR A 181 -2.74 -5.59 12.78
CA THR A 181 -3.71 -4.99 11.86
C THR A 181 -3.94 -3.51 12.13
N PHE A 182 -4.23 -2.76 11.08
CA PHE A 182 -4.90 -1.45 11.17
C PHE A 182 -6.40 -1.67 10.94
N GLU A 183 -7.21 -1.51 11.98
CA GLU A 183 -8.66 -1.69 11.94
C GLU A 183 -9.36 -0.34 12.10
N THR A 184 -10.33 -0.09 11.23
CA THR A 184 -11.23 1.06 11.33
C THR A 184 -12.65 0.63 11.04
N ILE A 185 -13.59 1.03 11.89
CA ILE A 185 -15.02 0.90 11.65
C ILE A 185 -15.55 2.27 11.24
N VAL A 186 -16.16 2.32 10.06
CA VAL A 186 -16.74 3.54 9.49
C VAL A 186 -18.21 3.36 9.19
N ARG A 187 -18.96 4.45 9.32
CA ARG A 187 -20.28 4.58 8.71
C ARG A 187 -20.10 4.99 7.25
N TYR A 188 -20.88 4.39 6.35
CA TYR A 188 -20.94 4.77 4.93
C TYR A 188 -22.22 5.53 4.61
#